data_AF-A0A8J4E8Z9-F1
#
_entry.id   AF-A0A8J4E8Z9-F1
#
_cell.length_a   1.000
_cell.length_b   1.000
_cell.length_c   1.000
_cell.angle_alpha   90.00
_cell.angle_beta   90.00
_cell.angle_gamma   90.00
#
_symmetry.space_group_name_H-M   'P 1'
#
loop_
_entity.id
_entity.type
_entity.pdbx_description
1 polymer ?
#
loop_
_entity_poly.entity_id
_entity_poly.type
_entity_poly.pdbx_seq_one_letter_code
_entity_poly.pdbx_strand_id
1 'polypeptide(L)' 'MSEATLAARARALADLRAARQRYVDAQVPMENPDGSSPRWTSDQHMAVLGYVRAWDTFWRAHQSHSEMPS' A
#
# COMPACT_ATOMS: atom_id res chain seq x y z
N MET A 1 -20.34 -6.25 12.52
CA MET A 1 -19.09 -5.45 12.40
C MET A 1 -19.28 -4.17 13.19
N SER A 2 -18.36 -3.78 14.08
CA SER A 2 -18.54 -2.58 14.92
C SER A 2 -18.24 -1.28 14.16
N GLU A 3 -18.72 -0.16 14.68
CA GLU A 3 -18.45 1.18 14.13
C GLU A 3 -16.95 1.50 14.12
N ALA A 4 -16.25 1.15 15.20
CA ALA A 4 -14.79 1.29 15.29
C ALA A 4 -14.05 0.49 14.20
N THR A 5 -14.53 -0.73 13.90
CA THR A 5 -13.98 -1.56 12.83
C THR A 5 -14.23 -0.95 11.44
N LEU A 6 -15.42 -0.41 11.20
CA LEU A 6 -15.75 0.28 9.95
C LEU A 6 -14.87 1.51 9.74
N ALA A 7 -14.69 2.32 10.79
CA ALA A 7 -13.84 3.51 10.76
C ALA A 7 -12.36 3.15 10.49
N ALA A 8 -11.83 2.11 11.14
CA ALA A 8 -10.48 1.63 10.91
C ALA A 8 -10.26 1.16 9.46
N ARG A 9 -11.21 0.43 8.88
CA ARG A 9 -11.17 0.00 7.47
C ARG A 9 -11.23 1.19 6.51
N ALA A 10 -12.13 2.14 6.74
CA ALA A 10 -12.24 3.35 5.94
C ALA A 10 -10.94 4.16 5.96
N ARG A 11 -10.31 4.28 7.14
CA ARG A 11 -9.03 4.95 7.30
C ARG A 11 -7.91 4.23 6.55
N ALA A 12 -7.77 2.92 6.73
CA ALA A 12 -6.75 2.12 6.04
C ALA A 12 -6.90 2.20 4.52
N LEU A 13 -8.13 2.21 4.00
CA LEU A 13 -8.40 2.38 2.57
C LEU A 13 -8.01 3.78 2.06
N ALA A 14 -8.30 4.83 2.84
CA ALA A 14 -7.90 6.20 2.50
C ALA A 14 -6.37 6.34 2.45
N ASP A 15 -5.67 5.80 3.45
CA ASP A 15 -4.21 5.81 3.51
C ASP A 15 -3.59 5.01 2.36
N LEU A 16 -4.16 3.87 1.98
CA LEU A 16 -3.73 3.09 0.82
C LEU A 16 -3.89 3.87 -0.49
N ARG A 17 -5.01 4.57 -0.69
CA ARG A 17 -5.24 5.40 -1.89
C ARG A 17 -4.22 6.53 -1.99
N ALA A 18 -3.95 7.22 -0.88
CA ALA A 18 -2.95 8.27 -0.84
C ALA A 18 -1.53 7.74 -1.10
N ALA A 19 -1.19 6.57 -0.55
CA ALA A 19 0.09 5.92 -0.82
C ALA A 19 0.22 5.47 -2.28
N ARG A 20 -0.86 4.93 -2.88
CA ARG A 20 -0.89 4.56 -4.30
C ARG A 20 -0.63 5.76 -5.20
N GLN A 21 -1.25 6.90 -4.90
CA GLN A 21 -1.04 8.12 -5.67
C GLN A 21 0.43 8.55 -5.65
N ARG A 22 1.06 8.59 -4.46
CA ARG A 22 2.50 8.89 -4.33
C ARG A 22 3.39 7.91 -5.08
N TYR A 23 3.06 6.62 -5.07
CA TYR A 23 3.78 5.61 -5.85
C TYR A 23 3.70 5.86 -7.35
N VAL A 24 2.52 6.21 -7.87
CA VAL A 24 2.32 6.56 -9.28
C VAL A 24 3.09 7.84 -9.64
N ASP A 25 2.99 8.87 -8.82
CA ASP A 25 3.63 10.17 -9.05
C ASP A 25 5.16 10.08 -9.00
N ALA A 26 5.71 9.15 -8.21
CA ALA A 26 7.16 8.91 -8.12
C ALA A 26 7.75 8.27 -9.39
N GLN A 27 6.91 7.82 -10.32
CA GLN A 27 7.32 7.20 -11.60
C GLN A 27 8.42 6.15 -11.41
N VAL A 28 8.21 5.24 -10.45
CA VAL A 28 9.20 4.23 -10.10
C VAL A 28 9.45 3.31 -11.31
N PRO A 29 10.66 3.31 -11.89
CA PRO A 29 10.97 2.40 -13.00
C PRO A 29 11.05 0.97 -12.48
N MET A 30 10.44 0.04 -13.19
CA MET A 30 10.52 -1.39 -12.89
C MET A 30 11.77 -2.02 -13.51
N GLU A 31 12.17 -1.56 -14.68
CA GLU A 31 13.33 -2.01 -15.44
C GLU A 31 13.95 -0.82 -16.17
N ASN A 32 15.27 -0.82 -16.33
CA ASN A 32 15.91 0.08 -17.29
C ASN A 32 15.73 -0.47 -18.71
N PRO A 33 15.80 0.37 -19.76
CA PRO A 33 15.71 -0.08 -21.15
C PRO A 33 16.75 -1.13 -21.56
N ASP A 34 17.86 -1.22 -20.82
CA ASP A 34 18.95 -2.19 -21.02
C ASP A 34 18.75 -3.51 -20.24
N GLY A 35 17.62 -3.67 -19.54
CA GLY A 35 17.31 -4.84 -18.72
C GLY A 35 18.02 -4.88 -17.37
N SER A 36 18.80 -3.85 -17.02
CA SER A 36 19.41 -3.75 -15.70
C SER A 36 18.40 -3.29 -14.64
N SER A 37 18.69 -3.61 -13.38
CA SER A 37 17.89 -3.10 -12.26
C SER A 37 18.06 -1.58 -12.13
N PRO A 38 16.96 -0.81 -12.09
CA PRO A 38 17.04 0.63 -11.99
C PRO A 38 17.59 1.08 -10.63
N ARG A 39 18.39 2.15 -10.64
CA ARG A 39 18.77 2.84 -9.40
C ARG A 39 17.66 3.80 -9.02
N TRP A 40 16.91 3.44 -7.99
CA TRP A 40 15.86 4.31 -7.48
C TRP A 40 16.43 5.47 -6.67
N THR A 41 15.79 6.62 -6.79
CA THR A 41 16.01 7.76 -5.89
C THR A 41 15.49 7.44 -4.48
N SER A 42 15.86 8.25 -3.49
CA SER A 42 15.30 8.12 -2.14
C SER A 42 13.77 8.27 -2.14
N ASP A 43 13.24 9.21 -2.92
CA ASP A 43 11.78 9.45 -2.99
C ASP A 43 11.05 8.24 -3.59
N GLN A 44 11.61 7.62 -4.63
CA GLN A 44 11.07 6.39 -5.22
C GLN A 44 11.09 5.23 -4.22
N HIS A 45 12.20 5.03 -3.50
CA HIS A 45 12.26 4.04 -2.42
C HIS A 45 11.18 4.27 -1.37
N MET A 46 11.02 5.51 -0.91
CA MET A 46 10.05 5.85 0.12
C MET A 46 8.61 5.70 -0.37
N ALA A 47 8.34 5.98 -1.64
CA ALA A 47 7.03 5.78 -2.25
C ALA A 47 6.65 4.28 -2.31
N VAL A 48 7.57 3.40 -2.72
CA VAL A 48 7.38 1.94 -2.72
C VAL A 48 7.15 1.43 -1.30
N LEU A 49 8.02 1.78 -0.36
CA LEU A 49 7.91 1.33 1.03
C LEU A 49 6.61 1.81 1.68
N GLY A 50 6.22 3.06 1.42
CA GLY A 50 4.97 3.63 1.90
C GLY A 50 3.74 2.89 1.33
N TYR A 51 3.76 2.57 0.04
CA TYR A 51 2.68 1.81 -0.60
C TYR A 51 2.57 0.38 -0.05
N VAL A 52 3.68 -0.34 0.08
CA VAL A 52 3.70 -1.72 0.62
C VAL A 52 3.19 -1.75 2.07
N ARG A 53 3.61 -0.80 2.92
CA ARG A 53 3.13 -0.71 4.31
C ARG A 53 1.63 -0.39 4.39
N ALA A 54 1.13 0.50 3.55
CA ALA A 54 -0.29 0.83 3.51
C ALA A 54 -1.12 -0.38 3.01
N TRP A 55 -0.60 -1.16 2.06
CA TRP A 55 -1.21 -2.39 1.61
C TRP A 55 -1.30 -3.44 2.72
N ASP A 56 -0.20 -3.71 3.44
CA ASP A 56 -0.20 -4.65 4.58
C ASP A 56 -1.20 -4.23 5.66
N THR A 57 -1.24 -2.93 5.99
CA THR A 57 -2.19 -2.36 6.96
C THR A 57 -3.63 -2.58 6.53
N PHE A 58 -3.96 -2.25 5.28
CA PHE A 58 -5.29 -2.48 4.72
C PHE A 58 -5.64 -3.97 4.71
N TRP A 59 -4.70 -4.82 4.30
CA TRP A 59 -4.89 -6.26 4.24
C TRP A 59 -5.19 -6.89 5.60
N ARG A 60 -4.47 -6.49 6.66
CA ARG A 60 -4.77 -6.93 8.05
C ARG A 60 -6.15 -6.44 8.53
N ALA A 61 -6.50 -5.19 8.23
CA ALA A 61 -7.84 -4.65 8.51
C ALA A 61 -8.92 -5.35 7.67
N HIS A 62 -8.55 -5.97 6.54
CA HIS A 62 -9.46 -6.74 5.71
C HIS A 62 -9.63 -8.19 6.21
N GLN A 63 -8.52 -8.89 6.51
CA GLN A 63 -8.46 -10.31 6.89
C GLN A 63 -9.00 -10.63 8.29
N SER A 64 -8.95 -9.68 9.23
CA SER A 64 -9.49 -9.84 10.60
C SER A 64 -10.99 -10.17 10.66
N HIS A 65 -11.63 -10.39 9.51
CA HIS A 65 -13.04 -10.76 9.36
C HIS A 65 -13.29 -11.97 8.45
N SER A 66 -12.26 -12.58 7.86
CA SER A 66 -12.43 -13.82 7.07
C SER A 66 -12.34 -15.10 7.93
N GLU A 67 -11.97 -14.97 9.21
CA GLU A 67 -11.87 -16.10 10.13
C GLU A 67 -12.99 -16.07 11.19
N MET A 68 -13.90 -17.04 11.05
CA MET A 68 -14.85 -17.66 12.02
C MET A 68 -16.35 -17.27 12.01
N PRO A 69 -17.28 -18.24 12.24
CA PRO A 69 -17.16 -19.72 12.21
C PRO A 69 -18.27 -20.45 11.42
N SER A 70 -18.02 -21.73 11.11
CA SER A 70 -19.06 -22.76 10.94
C SER A 70 -19.52 -23.27 12.30
#